data_AF-A0A0Q5SIU0-F1
#
_entry.id   AF-A0A0Q5SIU0-F1
#
_cell.length_a   1.000
_cell.length_b   1.000
_cell.length_c   1.000
_cell.angle_alpha   90.00
_cell.angle_beta   90.00
_cell.angle_gamma   90.00
#
_symmetry.space_group_name_H-M   'P 1'
#
loop_
_entity.id
_entity.type
_entity.pdbx_description
1 polymer ?
#
loop_
_entity_poly.entity_id
_entity_poly.type
_entity_poly.pdbx_seq_one_letter_code
_entity_poly.pdbx_strand_id
1 'polypeptide(L)'
;MDTAEPDTGRPGTTDPSDAATTLDPATTTGTAPATPTRALRVRPERVTRVRRPATFVLTWLDLPNDGEDPGLPLGTCLVLRTVGRSVRDVLVDLPGGSVRGRDKLRPGTMLGIATPVELDALVALGTVFVEWSDGRGGSRTTWLRVPPVPARYRSPATS
;
A
#
# COMPACT_ATOMS: atom_id res chain seq x y z
N MET A 1 -6.12 68.19 9.50
CA MET A 1 -6.25 66.71 9.46
C MET A 1 -7.63 66.38 9.96
N ASP A 2 -8.18 65.32 9.38
CA ASP A 2 -9.50 64.71 9.63
C ASP A 2 -10.72 65.38 9.00
N THR A 3 -11.67 64.67 8.40
CA THR A 3 -11.76 63.36 7.71
C THR A 3 -13.15 63.42 7.06
N ALA A 4 -13.27 63.05 5.79
CA ALA A 4 -14.53 63.09 5.05
C ALA A 4 -15.43 61.90 5.41
N GLU A 5 -16.70 62.16 5.71
CA GLU A 5 -17.78 61.17 5.68
C GLU A 5 -18.54 61.29 4.34
N PRO A 6 -18.85 60.15 3.70
CA PRO A 6 -20.03 60.07 2.87
C PRO A 6 -21.05 59.08 3.44
N ASP A 7 -22.22 59.64 3.68
CA ASP A 7 -23.51 59.02 3.90
C ASP A 7 -23.98 58.28 2.64
N THR A 8 -24.39 57.01 2.76
CA THR A 8 -25.44 56.46 1.88
C THR A 8 -26.17 55.34 2.61
N GLY A 9 -27.36 55.67 3.10
CA GLY A 9 -28.31 54.74 3.69
C GLY A 9 -29.06 53.85 2.68
N ARG A 10 -29.48 52.71 3.26
CA ARG A 10 -30.71 51.93 3.04
C ARG A 10 -30.77 50.86 1.93
N PRO A 11 -30.93 49.57 2.31
CA PRO A 11 -31.44 48.54 1.42
C PRO A 11 -32.97 48.57 1.37
N GLY A 12 -33.53 48.54 0.16
CA GLY A 12 -34.96 48.35 -0.10
C GLY A 12 -35.34 46.87 -0.10
N THR A 13 -36.57 46.59 0.35
CA THR A 13 -37.13 45.30 0.73
C THR A 13 -38.24 44.87 -0.25
N THR A 14 -38.20 43.60 -0.67
CA THR A 14 -39.28 42.66 -1.10
C THR A 14 -40.06 42.81 -2.43
N ASP A 15 -39.90 41.77 -3.29
CA ASP A 15 -40.83 40.87 -4.05
C ASP A 15 -42.36 41.20 -4.07
N PRO A 16 -43.25 40.71 -5.00
CA PRO A 16 -43.11 39.58 -5.94
C PRO A 16 -43.81 39.68 -7.33
N SER A 17 -43.64 38.61 -8.13
CA SER A 17 -44.68 37.96 -8.96
C SER A 17 -44.56 38.05 -10.50
N ASP A 18 -44.61 36.83 -11.07
CA ASP A 18 -44.99 36.41 -12.42
C ASP A 18 -44.10 36.73 -13.63
N ALA A 19 -43.26 35.74 -13.97
CA ALA A 19 -43.21 35.24 -15.34
C ALA A 19 -42.81 33.76 -15.31
N ALA A 20 -43.81 32.89 -15.48
CA ALA A 20 -43.58 31.50 -15.82
C ALA A 20 -42.71 31.41 -17.09
N THR A 21 -41.54 30.80 -16.96
CA THR A 21 -40.79 30.29 -18.11
C THR A 21 -40.24 28.94 -17.74
N THR A 22 -40.88 27.94 -18.32
CA THR A 22 -40.48 26.54 -18.44
C THR A 22 -38.98 26.45 -18.70
N LEU A 23 -38.25 25.86 -17.76
CA LEU A 23 -36.88 25.37 -17.97
C LEU A 23 -36.97 23.87 -18.26
N ASP A 24 -36.84 23.53 -19.54
CA ASP A 24 -36.47 22.19 -19.97
C ASP A 24 -35.15 21.75 -19.32
N PRO A 25 -34.95 20.45 -19.05
CA PRO A 25 -33.74 19.96 -18.44
C PRO A 25 -32.56 20.17 -19.39
N ALA A 26 -31.68 21.11 -19.04
CA ALA A 26 -30.33 21.17 -19.58
C ALA A 26 -29.65 19.82 -19.27
N THR A 27 -29.55 18.97 -20.30
CA THR A 27 -28.69 17.79 -20.26
C THR A 27 -27.25 18.30 -20.28
N THR A 28 -26.72 18.61 -19.11
CA THR A 28 -25.29 18.80 -18.92
C THR A 28 -24.67 17.41 -19.05
N THR A 29 -24.19 17.10 -20.25
CA THR A 29 -23.27 15.99 -20.48
C THR A 29 -22.06 16.23 -19.59
N GLY A 30 -22.02 15.56 -18.45
CA GLY A 30 -20.83 15.54 -17.60
C GLY A 30 -19.67 15.00 -18.41
N THR A 31 -18.70 15.86 -18.70
CA THR A 31 -17.41 15.45 -19.22
C THR A 31 -16.76 14.54 -18.17
N ALA A 32 -16.87 13.23 -18.39
CA ALA A 32 -16.11 12.26 -17.62
C ALA A 32 -14.61 12.59 -17.80
N PRO A 33 -13.79 12.53 -16.74
CA PRO A 33 -12.36 12.77 -16.87
C PRO A 33 -11.80 11.78 -17.90
N ALA A 34 -11.18 12.31 -18.94
CA ALA A 34 -10.54 11.52 -19.98
C ALA A 34 -9.45 10.66 -19.33
N THR A 35 -9.79 9.41 -19.04
CA THR A 35 -8.80 8.43 -18.58
C THR A 35 -7.93 8.15 -19.79
N PRO A 36 -6.61 8.39 -19.75
CA PRO A 36 -5.74 8.02 -20.85
C PRO A 36 -5.76 6.49 -20.95
N THR A 37 -6.61 5.97 -21.82
CA THR A 37 -6.61 4.56 -22.22
C THR A 37 -5.37 4.38 -23.09
N ARG A 38 -4.21 4.33 -22.45
CA ARG A 38 -3.05 3.69 -23.04
C ARG A 38 -3.47 2.24 -23.18
N ALA A 39 -3.82 1.84 -24.39
CA ALA A 39 -3.99 0.44 -24.74
C ALA A 39 -2.69 -0.27 -24.36
N LEU A 40 -2.67 -0.83 -23.15
CA LEU A 40 -1.62 -1.70 -22.70
C LEU A 40 -1.76 -2.90 -23.63
N ARG A 41 -0.94 -2.95 -24.68
CA ARG A 41 -0.80 -4.18 -25.45
C ARG A 41 -0.31 -5.20 -24.42
N VAL A 42 -1.23 -6.02 -23.93
CA VAL A 42 -0.92 -7.16 -23.09
C VAL A 42 -0.15 -8.09 -24.00
N ARG A 43 1.16 -7.87 -24.04
CA ARG A 43 2.08 -8.78 -24.69
C ARG A 43 1.91 -10.09 -23.91
N PRO A 44 1.60 -11.21 -24.58
CA PRO A 44 1.62 -12.49 -23.90
C PRO A 44 3.00 -12.65 -23.28
N GLU A 45 3.04 -12.62 -21.96
CA GLU A 45 4.27 -12.71 -21.20
C GLU A 45 4.87 -14.07 -21.53
N ARG A 46 5.96 -14.08 -22.28
CA ARG A 46 6.70 -15.31 -22.54
C ARG A 46 7.29 -15.70 -21.19
N VAL A 47 6.63 -16.60 -20.48
CA VAL A 47 7.08 -17.16 -19.19
C VAL A 47 8.40 -17.87 -19.45
N THR A 48 9.49 -17.10 -19.43
CA THR A 48 10.84 -17.62 -19.42
C THR A 48 10.97 -18.35 -18.10
N ARG A 49 10.82 -19.68 -18.15
CA ARG A 49 11.03 -20.53 -16.98
C ARG A 49 12.40 -20.20 -16.41
N VAL A 50 12.43 -19.54 -15.26
CA VAL A 50 13.66 -19.30 -14.55
C VAL A 50 14.18 -20.67 -14.13
N ARG A 51 15.39 -21.02 -14.58
CA ARG A 51 15.97 -22.35 -14.36
C ARG A 51 16.07 -22.71 -12.86
N ARG A 52 16.14 -21.70 -11.99
CA ARG A 52 16.02 -21.78 -10.53
C ARG A 52 15.39 -20.48 -9.98
N PRO A 53 14.13 -20.46 -9.52
CA PRO A 53 13.53 -19.27 -8.91
C PRO A 53 14.27 -18.88 -7.62
N ALA A 54 14.11 -17.63 -7.17
CA ALA A 54 14.56 -17.26 -5.84
C ALA A 54 13.68 -17.95 -4.80
N THR A 55 14.26 -18.38 -3.69
CA THR A 55 13.52 -18.94 -2.57
C THR A 55 13.46 -17.90 -1.46
N PHE A 56 12.27 -17.72 -0.91
CA PHE A 56 12.03 -16.83 0.21
C PHE A 56 11.53 -17.62 1.40
N VAL A 57 11.87 -17.14 2.60
CA VAL A 57 11.39 -17.72 3.85
C VAL A 57 10.95 -16.59 4.77
N LEU A 58 9.84 -16.83 5.47
CA LEU A 58 9.42 -16.01 6.59
C LEU A 58 10.00 -16.58 7.87
N THR A 59 10.60 -15.73 8.70
CA THR A 59 11.29 -16.15 9.91
C THR A 59 10.92 -15.23 11.06
N TRP A 60 10.50 -15.81 12.17
CA TRP A 60 10.31 -15.09 13.42
C TRP A 60 11.66 -14.74 14.04
N LEU A 61 11.82 -13.50 14.48
CA LEU A 61 12.93 -13.11 15.35
C LEU A 61 12.71 -13.70 16.75
N ASP A 62 13.77 -13.80 17.55
CA ASP A 62 13.65 -14.30 18.92
C ASP A 62 12.97 -13.26 19.83
N LEU A 63 13.35 -12.00 19.64
CA LEU A 63 12.75 -10.82 20.26
C LEU A 63 12.36 -9.80 19.18
N PRO A 64 11.36 -8.94 19.43
CA PRO A 64 11.10 -7.81 18.55
C PRO A 64 12.36 -6.96 18.36
N ASN A 65 12.59 -6.46 17.15
CA ASN A 65 13.72 -5.57 16.86
C ASN A 65 13.65 -4.33 17.76
N ASP A 66 14.67 -4.13 18.59
CA ASP A 66 14.81 -3.02 19.54
C ASP A 66 15.66 -1.88 18.99
N GLY A 67 16.16 -2.02 17.76
CA GLY A 67 16.99 -1.03 17.07
C GLY A 67 18.42 -1.51 16.82
N GLU A 68 18.81 -2.70 17.30
CA GLU A 68 20.11 -3.29 16.98
C GLU A 68 20.33 -3.50 15.48
N ASP A 69 19.28 -3.87 14.73
CA ASP A 69 19.32 -3.90 13.27
C ASP A 69 18.64 -2.64 12.69
N PRO A 70 19.42 -1.63 12.23
CA PRO A 70 18.86 -0.42 11.63
C PRO A 70 18.18 -0.67 10.28
N GLY A 71 18.37 -1.85 9.68
CA GLY A 71 17.69 -2.28 8.47
C GLY A 71 16.26 -2.76 8.72
N LEU A 72 15.82 -2.84 9.97
CA LEU A 72 14.48 -3.28 10.36
C LEU A 72 13.75 -2.15 11.12
N PRO A 73 12.44 -1.96 10.86
CA PRO A 73 11.61 -1.11 11.71
C PRO A 73 11.64 -1.57 13.17
N LEU A 74 11.56 -0.62 14.11
CA LEU A 74 11.41 -0.93 15.53
C LEU A 74 10.17 -1.80 15.77
N GLY A 75 10.29 -2.77 16.68
CA GLY A 75 9.26 -3.73 17.01
C GLY A 75 9.05 -4.83 15.96
N THR A 76 9.83 -4.90 14.87
CA THR A 76 9.70 -5.98 13.89
C THR A 76 9.90 -7.34 14.55
N CYS A 77 8.99 -8.30 14.32
CA CYS A 77 9.05 -9.65 14.89
C CYS A 77 9.06 -10.76 13.82
N LEU A 78 8.54 -10.46 12.62
CA LEU A 78 8.58 -11.36 11.47
C LEU A 78 9.38 -10.71 10.36
N VAL A 79 10.29 -11.45 9.74
CA VAL A 79 11.11 -10.98 8.63
C VAL A 79 11.01 -11.90 7.42
N LEU A 80 11.19 -11.31 6.23
CA LEU A 80 11.41 -12.01 4.98
C LEU A 80 12.91 -12.10 4.73
N ARG A 81 13.37 -13.30 4.38
CA ARG A 81 14.75 -13.57 3.97
C ARG A 81 14.76 -14.26 2.61
N THR A 82 15.81 -14.03 1.85
CA THR A 82 16.07 -14.80 0.63
C THR A 82 17.13 -15.87 0.88
N VAL A 83 16.96 -17.03 0.25
CA VAL A 83 17.87 -18.17 0.34
C VAL A 83 18.59 -18.37 -0.99
N GLY A 84 19.91 -18.53 -0.92
CA GLY A 84 20.76 -18.91 -2.05
C GLY A 84 21.19 -17.77 -2.97
N ARG A 85 20.33 -16.79 -3.29
CA ARG A 85 20.70 -15.69 -4.20
C ARG A 85 20.09 -14.35 -3.82
N SER A 86 20.71 -13.25 -4.23
CA SER A 86 20.11 -11.93 -4.08
C SER A 86 19.03 -11.67 -5.15
N VAL A 87 18.00 -10.94 -4.77
CA VAL A 87 16.93 -10.46 -5.66
C VAL A 87 16.82 -8.94 -5.59
N ARG A 88 16.13 -8.36 -6.56
CA ARG A 88 15.92 -6.90 -6.67
C ARG A 88 14.45 -6.56 -6.52
N ASP A 89 14.18 -5.30 -6.18
CA ASP A 89 12.85 -4.70 -6.17
C ASP A 89 11.82 -5.57 -5.43
N VAL A 90 12.18 -6.02 -4.23
CA VAL A 90 11.31 -6.90 -3.45
C VAL A 90 10.22 -6.06 -2.82
N LEU A 91 8.97 -6.41 -3.09
CA LEU A 91 7.78 -5.79 -2.50
C LEU A 91 6.94 -6.88 -1.83
N VAL A 92 6.40 -6.56 -0.67
CA VAL A 92 5.51 -7.45 0.09
C VAL A 92 4.23 -6.70 0.41
N ASP A 93 3.11 -7.26 -0.04
CA ASP A 93 1.79 -6.73 0.30
C ASP A 93 1.34 -7.29 1.64
N LEU A 94 0.91 -6.37 2.52
CA LEU A 94 0.43 -6.67 3.86
C LEU A 94 -1.06 -6.39 3.99
N PRO A 95 -1.72 -6.98 5.00
CA PRO A 95 -3.09 -6.63 5.35
C PRO A 95 -3.27 -5.11 5.50
N GLY A 96 -4.41 -4.59 5.04
CA GLY A 96 -4.67 -3.14 5.06
C GLY A 96 -4.01 -2.35 3.92
N GLY A 97 -3.41 -3.02 2.93
CA GLY A 97 -2.86 -2.37 1.73
C GLY A 97 -1.48 -1.74 1.94
N SER A 98 -0.84 -2.00 3.08
CA SER A 98 0.53 -1.56 3.32
C SER A 98 1.51 -2.37 2.48
N VAL A 99 2.51 -1.71 1.89
CA VAL A 99 3.54 -2.37 1.08
C VAL A 99 4.89 -2.17 1.75
N ARG A 100 5.65 -3.25 1.93
CA ARG A 100 7.02 -3.20 2.43
C ARG A 100 8.01 -3.60 1.36
N GLY A 101 9.00 -2.74 1.16
CA GLY A 101 9.91 -2.83 0.03
C GLY A 101 11.38 -2.89 0.41
N ARG A 102 12.18 -3.51 -0.45
CA ARG A 102 13.65 -3.41 -0.44
C ARG A 102 14.21 -3.55 -1.85
N ASP A 103 14.99 -2.55 -2.28
CA ASP A 103 15.63 -2.52 -3.62
C ASP A 103 16.52 -3.74 -3.90
N LYS A 104 17.15 -4.27 -2.85
CA LYS A 104 17.94 -5.49 -2.93
C LYS A 104 17.86 -6.28 -1.64
N LEU A 105 17.33 -7.49 -1.73
CA LEU A 105 17.41 -8.48 -0.66
C LEU A 105 18.53 -9.46 -0.98
N ARG A 106 19.59 -9.46 -0.17
CA ARG A 106 20.73 -10.39 -0.27
C ARG A 106 20.54 -11.55 0.73
N PRO A 107 21.12 -12.73 0.48
CA PRO A 107 21.27 -13.73 1.53
C PRO A 107 21.97 -13.10 2.75
N GLY A 108 21.43 -13.36 3.94
CA GLY A 108 21.91 -12.75 5.19
C GLY A 108 21.29 -11.40 5.54
N THR A 109 20.59 -10.74 4.61
CA THR A 109 19.82 -9.51 4.91
C THR A 109 18.34 -9.83 5.12
N MET A 110 17.64 -8.95 5.84
CA MET A 110 16.25 -9.15 6.26
C MET A 110 15.36 -7.99 5.79
N LEU A 111 14.11 -8.27 5.48
CA LEU A 111 13.07 -7.25 5.29
C LEU A 111 12.02 -7.45 6.38
N GLY A 112 11.69 -6.42 7.15
CA GLY A 112 10.68 -6.53 8.20
C GLY A 112 9.26 -6.67 7.63
N ILE A 113 8.47 -7.60 8.14
CA ILE A 113 7.15 -8.00 7.59
C ILE A 113 6.01 -7.72 8.55
N ALA A 114 6.20 -7.91 9.85
CA ALA A 114 5.19 -7.52 10.84
C ALA A 114 5.83 -7.09 12.16
N THR A 115 5.13 -6.17 12.82
CA THR A 115 5.28 -5.83 14.24
C THR A 115 4.21 -6.58 15.06
N PRO A 116 4.32 -6.62 16.40
CA PRO A 116 3.29 -7.17 17.29
C PRO A 116 1.86 -6.68 17.01
N VAL A 117 1.70 -5.43 16.58
CA VAL A 117 0.37 -4.85 16.33
C VAL A 117 -0.27 -5.39 15.04
N GLU A 118 0.54 -5.77 14.05
CA GLU A 118 0.07 -6.23 12.74
C GLU A 118 -0.06 -7.77 12.66
N LEU A 119 0.37 -8.44 13.72
CA LEU A 119 0.57 -9.89 13.79
C LEU A 119 -0.76 -10.64 13.62
N ASP A 120 -1.81 -10.20 14.32
CA ASP A 120 -3.13 -10.84 14.26
C ASP A 120 -3.76 -10.75 12.86
N ALA A 121 -3.66 -9.58 12.22
CA ALA A 121 -4.17 -9.38 10.87
C ALA A 121 -3.42 -10.24 9.83
N LEU A 122 -2.09 -10.33 9.97
CA LEU A 122 -1.26 -11.15 9.09
C LEU A 122 -1.57 -12.65 9.24
N VAL A 123 -1.77 -13.09 10.47
CA VAL A 123 -2.08 -14.49 10.79
C VAL A 123 -3.47 -14.87 10.32
N ALA A 124 -4.45 -13.97 10.45
CA ALA A 124 -5.79 -14.16 9.90
C ALA A 124 -5.77 -14.32 8.37
N LEU A 125 -4.89 -13.59 7.67
CA LEU A 125 -4.70 -13.76 6.23
C LEU A 125 -4.00 -15.09 5.88
N GLY A 126 -3.01 -15.50 6.69
CA GLY A 126 -2.32 -16.79 6.58
C GLY A 126 -1.34 -16.91 5.40
N THR A 127 -1.30 -15.95 4.49
CA THR A 127 -0.35 -15.85 3.38
C THR A 127 0.09 -14.41 3.13
N VAL A 128 1.30 -14.23 2.62
CA VAL A 128 1.78 -12.95 2.09
C VAL A 128 2.12 -13.07 0.61
N PHE A 129 1.89 -12.00 -0.13
CA PHE A 129 2.28 -11.88 -1.53
C PHE A 129 3.63 -11.19 -1.62
N VAL A 130 4.52 -11.72 -2.45
CA VAL A 130 5.86 -11.16 -2.68
C VAL A 130 6.05 -10.97 -4.17
N GLU A 131 6.27 -9.72 -4.58
CA GLU A 131 6.78 -9.36 -5.91
C GLU A 131 8.28 -9.13 -5.85
N TRP A 132 9.02 -9.52 -6.89
CA TRP A 132 10.45 -9.33 -6.99
C TRP A 132 10.94 -9.36 -8.45
N SER A 133 12.05 -8.65 -8.70
CA SER A 133 12.75 -8.69 -9.98
C SER A 133 13.84 -9.77 -9.98
N ASP A 134 13.86 -10.62 -11.00
CA ASP A 134 14.95 -11.56 -11.24
C ASP A 134 16.23 -10.85 -11.70
N GLY A 135 17.36 -11.57 -11.69
CA GLY A 135 18.65 -10.99 -12.08
C GLY A 135 18.72 -10.51 -13.54
N ARG A 136 17.70 -10.76 -14.35
CA ARG A 136 17.54 -10.28 -15.73
C ARG A 136 16.50 -9.16 -15.85
N GLY A 137 15.96 -8.68 -14.72
CA GLY A 137 14.96 -7.61 -14.68
C GLY A 137 13.53 -8.07 -14.95
N GLY A 138 13.25 -9.37 -14.98
CA GLY A 138 11.87 -9.87 -15.10
C GLY A 138 11.13 -9.78 -13.76
N SER A 139 9.95 -9.17 -13.73
CA SER A 139 9.06 -9.21 -12.56
C SER A 139 8.54 -10.64 -12.35
N ARG A 140 8.49 -11.04 -11.09
CA ARG A 140 8.09 -12.36 -10.62
C ARG A 140 7.31 -12.21 -9.33
N THR A 141 6.44 -13.16 -9.08
CA THR A 141 5.58 -13.16 -7.91
C THR A 141 5.62 -14.52 -7.22
N THR A 142 5.41 -14.53 -5.91
CA THR A 142 5.23 -15.76 -5.13
C THR A 142 4.36 -15.49 -3.91
N TRP A 143 3.63 -16.52 -3.49
CA TRP A 143 2.91 -16.53 -2.23
C TRP A 143 3.70 -17.30 -1.19
N LEU A 144 3.75 -16.79 0.04
CA LEU A 144 4.37 -17.48 1.18
C LEU A 144 3.32 -17.71 2.26
N ARG A 145 3.30 -18.91 2.82
CA ARG A 145 2.48 -19.21 4.00
C ARG A 145 3.09 -18.53 5.22
N VAL A 146 2.26 -17.84 5.99
CA VAL A 146 2.66 -17.27 7.27
C VAL A 146 2.92 -18.43 8.24
N PRO A 147 4.13 -18.53 8.83
CA PRO A 147 4.42 -19.59 9.79
C PRO A 147 3.55 -19.44 11.05
N PRO A 148 3.24 -20.53 11.77
CA PRO A 148 2.52 -20.45 13.03
C PRO A 148 3.17 -19.47 14.00
N VAL A 149 2.35 -18.68 14.70
CA VAL A 149 2.83 -17.69 15.67
C VAL A 149 3.46 -18.42 16.86
N PRO A 150 4.74 -18.15 17.19
CA PRO A 150 5.37 -18.71 18.36
C PRO A 150 4.71 -18.21 19.64
N ALA A 151 4.68 -19.04 20.68
CA ALA A 151 3.98 -18.73 21.93
C ALA A 151 4.36 -17.38 22.54
N ARG A 152 5.64 -16.98 22.44
CA ARG A 152 6.17 -15.69 22.92
C ARG A 152 5.54 -14.45 22.29
N TYR A 153 4.95 -14.59 21.09
CA TYR A 153 4.27 -13.51 20.37
C TYR A 153 2.76 -13.64 20.40
N ARG A 154 2.23 -14.68 21.06
CA ARG A 154 0.78 -14.78 21.26
C ARG A 154 0.43 -13.84 22.40
N SER A 155 -0.48 -12.90 22.14
CA SER A 155 -1.10 -12.12 23.22
C SER A 155 -1.69 -13.11 24.24
N PRO A 156 -1.46 -12.91 25.55
CA PRO A 156 -2.21 -13.67 26.54
C PRO A 156 -3.68 -13.34 26.29
N ALA A 157 -4.46 -14.35 25.89
CA ALA A 157 -5.88 -14.16 25.69
C ALA A 157 -6.44 -13.61 27.01
N THR A 158 -6.90 -12.35 26.99
CA THR A 158 -7.55 -11.71 28.13
C THR A 158 -8.72 -12.61 28.50
N SER A 159 -8.58 -13.34 29.60
CA SER A 159 -9.63 -14.15 30.20
C SER A 159 -10.49 -13.29 31.11
#